data_AF-A0A6I1W1D3-F1
#
_entry.id   AF-A0A6I1W1D3-F1
#
_cell.length_a   1.000
_cell.length_b   1.000
_cell.length_c   1.000
_cell.angle_alpha   90.00
_cell.angle_beta   90.00
_cell.angle_gamma   90.00
#
_symmetry.space_group_name_H-M   'P 1'
#
loop_
_entity.id
_entity.type
_entity.pdbx_description
1 polymer ?
#
loop_
_entity_poly.entity_id
_entity_poly.type
_entity_poly.pdbx_seq_one_letter_code
_entity_poly.pdbx_strand_id
1 'polypeptide(L)' 'CNLCGSQENLQRQVVKDMLQEWERKNPGRTESIFRSLQHVNPSQLADRNLFDFASLKIDETATPRFVNLLNL' A
#
# COMPACT_ATOMS: atom_id res chain seq x y z
N CYS A 1 4.99 24.65 -22.10
CA CYS A 1 4.12 23.63 -21.47
C CYS A 1 5.05 22.68 -20.74
N ASN A 2 5.24 22.94 -19.45
CA ASN A 2 6.35 22.37 -18.68
C ASN A 2 5.80 21.23 -17.81
N LEU A 3 4.84 20.47 -18.33
CA LEU A 3 4.38 19.25 -17.69
C LEU A 3 5.63 18.38 -17.48
N CYS A 4 6.01 18.25 -16.21
CA CYS A 4 7.03 17.37 -15.63
C CYS A 4 8.52 17.71 -15.71
N GLY A 5 8.96 18.81 -16.35
CA GLY A 5 10.40 19.01 -16.62
C GLY A 5 11.17 20.04 -15.79
N SER A 6 10.55 21.11 -15.29
CA SER A 6 11.30 22.31 -14.88
C SER A 6 10.85 22.97 -13.56
N GLN A 7 10.32 22.19 -12.62
CA GLN A 7 9.95 22.72 -11.29
C GLN A 7 10.92 22.20 -10.22
N GLU A 8 11.21 23.02 -9.22
CA GLU A 8 12.13 22.66 -8.12
C GLU A 8 11.56 21.59 -7.17
N ASN A 9 10.25 21.33 -7.22
CA ASN A 9 9.55 20.38 -6.35
C ASN A 9 8.94 19.20 -7.13
N LEU A 10 9.76 18.51 -7.94
CA LEU A 10 9.32 17.36 -8.74
C LEU A 10 9.14 16.10 -7.87
N GLN A 11 8.14 16.10 -7.01
CA GLN A 11 7.73 14.93 -6.23
C GLN A 11 7.47 13.71 -7.11
N ARG A 12 7.01 13.91 -8.36
CA ARG A 12 6.86 12.83 -9.34
C ARG A 12 8.17 12.14 -9.71
N GLN A 13 9.28 12.89 -9.74
CA GLN A 13 10.60 12.35 -10.05
C GLN A 13 11.13 11.54 -8.86
N VAL A 14 10.95 12.05 -7.64
CA VAL A 14 11.24 11.31 -6.40
C VAL A 14 10.47 9.99 -6.33
N VAL A 15 9.16 10.01 -6.63
CA VAL A 15 8.34 8.79 -6.65
C VAL A 15 8.81 7.83 -7.74
N LYS A 16 9.21 8.33 -8.92
CA LYS A 16 9.75 7.49 -10.00
C LYS A 16 11.02 6.76 -9.55
N ASP A 17 11.94 7.47 -8.90
CA ASP A 17 13.20 6.90 -8.43
C ASP A 17 12.94 5.87 -7.32
N MET A 18 12.00 6.14 -6.42
CA MET A 18 11.56 5.19 -5.39
C MET A 18 10.98 3.90 -5.99
N LEU A 19 10.14 3.99 -7.02
CA LEU A 19 9.58 2.81 -7.70
C LEU A 19 10.67 1.99 -8.39
N GLN A 20 11.62 2.65 -9.08
CA GLN A 20 12.76 1.97 -9.71
C GLN A 20 13.65 1.25 -8.69
N GLU A 21 13.88 1.87 -7.54
CA GLU A 21 14.63 1.28 -6.43
C GLU A 21 13.96 0.02 -5.89
N TRP A 22 12.64 0.08 -5.69
CA TRP A 22 11.86 -1.06 -5.21
C TRP A 22 11.86 -2.22 -6.19
N GLU A 23 11.79 -1.94 -7.50
CA GLU A 23 11.86 -2.96 -8.53
C GLU A 23 13.22 -3.68 -8.54
N ARG A 24 14.32 -2.93 -8.38
CA ARG A 24 15.67 -3.52 -8.31
C ARG A 24 15.85 -4.40 -7.08
N LYS A 25 15.30 -3.99 -5.93
CA LYS A 25 15.38 -4.75 -4.67
C LYS A 25 14.46 -5.97 -4.67
N ASN A 26 13.28 -5.84 -5.27
CA ASN A 26 12.23 -6.84 -5.27
C ASN A 26 11.58 -6.89 -6.67
N PRO A 27 12.14 -7.67 -7.61
CA PRO A 27 11.58 -7.79 -8.96
C PRO A 27 10.11 -8.22 -8.95
N GLY A 28 9.26 -7.58 -9.73
CA GLY A 28 7.81 -7.80 -9.78
C GLY A 28 7.00 -6.95 -8.78
N ARG A 29 7.66 -6.15 -7.93
CA ARG A 29 6.99 -5.34 -6.91
C ARG A 29 6.16 -4.22 -7.54
N THR A 30 6.64 -3.59 -8.60
CA THR A 30 5.93 -2.50 -9.27
C THR A 30 4.63 -2.99 -9.91
N GLU A 31 4.66 -4.14 -10.56
CA GLU A 31 3.51 -4.82 -11.15
C GLU A 31 2.51 -5.24 -10.08
N SER A 32 3.00 -5.74 -8.93
CA SER A 32 2.16 -6.11 -7.79
C SER A 32 1.44 -4.90 -7.20
N ILE A 33 2.12 -3.75 -7.08
CA ILE A 33 1.51 -2.48 -6.68
C ILE A 33 0.44 -2.08 -7.70
N PHE A 34 0.77 -2.09 -9.00
CA PHE A 34 -0.17 -1.71 -10.05
C PHE A 34 -1.43 -2.58 -10.05
N ARG A 35 -1.27 -3.90 -9.91
CA ARG A 35 -2.39 -4.84 -9.79
C ARG A 35 -3.26 -4.55 -8.56
N SER A 36 -2.63 -4.19 -7.44
CA SER A 36 -3.36 -3.86 -6.20
C SER A 36 -4.22 -2.61 -6.37
N LEU A 37 -3.80 -1.63 -7.18
CA LEU A 37 -4.60 -0.45 -7.49
C LEU A 37 -5.89 -0.78 -8.26
N GLN A 38 -5.93 -1.89 -9.00
CA GLN A 38 -7.12 -2.34 -9.72
C GLN A 38 -8.10 -3.14 -8.83
N HIS A 39 -7.64 -3.60 -7.67
CA HIS A 39 -8.40 -4.49 -6.78
C HIS A 39 -8.47 -3.93 -5.36
N VAL A 40 -9.10 -2.77 -5.21
CA VAL A 40 -9.28 -2.11 -3.90
C VAL A 40 -10.59 -2.52 -3.24
N ASN A 41 -10.53 -2.92 -1.97
CA ASN A 41 -11.69 -3.14 -1.11
C ASN A 41 -11.89 -1.95 -0.16
N PRO A 42 -13.13 -1.57 0.21
CA PRO A 42 -13.39 -0.44 1.11
C PRO A 42 -12.60 -0.47 2.43
N SER A 43 -12.41 -1.66 3.01
CA SER A 43 -11.62 -1.85 4.24
C SER A 43 -10.16 -1.42 4.12
N GLN A 44 -9.59 -1.41 2.91
CA GLN A 44 -8.20 -1.02 2.65
C GLN A 44 -8.02 0.50 2.55
N LEU A 45 -9.11 1.27 2.40
CA LEU A 45 -9.07 2.73 2.25
C LEU A 45 -9.07 3.47 3.60
N ALA A 46 -9.17 2.74 4.72
CA ALA A 46 -9.28 3.31 6.07
C ALA A 46 -10.39 4.37 6.24
N ASP A 47 -11.41 4.33 5.38
CA ASP A 47 -12.53 5.27 5.41
C ASP A 47 -13.73 4.64 6.15
N ARG A 48 -14.09 5.24 7.28
CA ARG A 48 -15.18 4.77 8.16
C ARG A 48 -16.57 4.95 7.53
N ASN A 49 -16.72 5.80 6.52
CA ASN A 49 -17.98 5.93 5.78
C ASN A 49 -18.15 4.83 4.74
N LEU A 50 -17.04 4.29 4.22
CA LEU A 50 -17.04 3.22 3.22
C LEU A 50 -16.96 1.82 3.84
N PHE A 51 -16.46 1.69 5.07
CA PHE A 51 -16.37 0.43 5.78
C PHE A 51 -16.64 0.60 7.28
N ASP A 52 -17.56 -0.21 7.81
CA ASP A 52 -17.91 -0.20 9.24
C ASP A 52 -16.88 -0.98 10.07
N PHE A 53 -15.83 -0.30 10.48
CA PHE A 53 -14.81 -0.87 11.37
C PHE A 53 -15.34 -1.15 12.79
N ALA A 54 -16.41 -0.48 13.22
CA ALA A 54 -16.90 -0.60 14.60
C ALA A 54 -17.66 -1.91 14.84
N SER A 55 -18.23 -2.52 13.79
CA SER A 55 -18.91 -3.82 13.87
C SER A 55 -18.00 -5.02 13.65
N LEU A 56 -16.68 -4.83 13.45
CA LEU A 56 -15.73 -5.94 13.35
C LEU A 56 -15.77 -6.82 14.60
N LYS A 57 -15.94 -8.13 14.39
CA LYS A 57 -15.93 -9.14 15.45
C LYS A 57 -14.80 -10.12 15.23
N ILE A 58 -14.27 -10.63 16.34
CA ILE A 58 -13.31 -11.72 16.31
C ILE A 58 -14.04 -12.97 15.84
N ASP A 59 -13.48 -13.64 14.84
CA ASP A 59 -13.91 -14.99 14.50
C ASP A 59 -13.31 -15.96 15.53
N GLU A 60 -14.16 -16.47 16.43
CA GLU A 60 -13.75 -17.40 17.49
C GLU A 60 -13.31 -18.78 16.96
N THR A 61 -13.61 -19.08 15.70
CA THR A 61 -13.19 -20.33 15.04
C THR A 61 -11.87 -20.18 14.29
N ALA A 62 -11.35 -18.96 14.16
CA ALA A 62 -10.11 -18.71 13.43
C ALA A 62 -8.90 -19.31 14.15
N THR A 63 -8.02 -19.97 13.39
CA THR A 63 -6.76 -20.51 13.91
C THR A 63 -5.92 -19.39 14.54
N PRO A 64 -5.51 -19.51 15.82
CA PRO A 64 -4.70 -18.49 16.48
C PRO A 64 -3.39 -18.25 15.72
N ARG A 65 -3.13 -16.99 15.36
CA ARG A 65 -1.83 -16.54 14.86
C ARG A 65 -1.07 -15.85 15.98
N PHE A 66 -0.13 -16.56 16.59
CA PHE A 66 0.78 -15.96 17.55
C PHE A 66 1.83 -15.14 16.81
N VAL A 67 1.81 -13.81 16.99
CA VAL A 67 2.90 -12.92 16.58
C VAL A 67 3.84 -12.80 17.78
N ASN A 68 5.09 -13.26 17.63
CA ASN A 68 6.09 -13.08 18.67
C ASN A 68 6.52 -11.60 18.71
N LEU A 69 6.01 -10.85 19.68
CA LEU A 69 6.28 -9.43 19.85
C LEU A 69 7.68 -9.14 20.42
N LEU A 70 8.47 -10.17 20.74
CA LEU A 70 9.81 -10.02 21.34
C LEU A 70 10.95 -9.87 20.31
N ASN A 71 10.64 -9.82 19.01
CA ASN A 71 11.63 -9.66 17.92
C ASN A 71 11.34 -8.44 17.02
N LEU A 72 10.81 -7.35 17.59
CA LEU A 72 10.69 -6.04 16.93
C LEU A 72 11.76 -5.07 17.46
#